data_AF-L9ZV58-F1
#
_entry.id   AF-L9ZV58-F1
#
_cell.length_a   1.000
_cell.length_b   1.000
_cell.length_c   1.000
_cell.angle_alpha   90.00
_cell.angle_beta   90.00
_cell.angle_gamma   90.00
#
_symmetry.space_group_name_H-M   'P 1'
#
loop_
_entity.id
_entity.type
_entity.pdbx_description
1 polymer ?
#
loop_
_entity_poly.entity_id
_entity_poly.type
_entity_poly.pdbx_seq_one_letter_code
_entity_poly.pdbx_strand_id
1 'polypeptide(L)'
;MPGPGRVAAEPERREAGAFLSARCLRSLVTSRERRVDETQIQGQDQDQSRTVVFDRDEYTCQHCGQAGEDTSLRARSVDDVAAAGTGTDHNTPPESGHSSTFATVCVSCAAILDGETAIKPEELEELEGAEGAERFQGTDEPTDADAGATTTSEQLFTLVRETTQKQGETVSDVASFASLTTTLPAKIADAGVANNERKESNESNPTTALAETAQEFVATRRSLLLAIASVDQRLTRLDELEYDAPAATDDTRPGELTPALAAFLETATELQETLRELVSLAEQVTAGLGRCHGCFGGLSESEIPATPTACPTCGRTSAETSKWQQSGADSPTVDFERLFSAINETLQEASATTERLTDRTTALATELVEAQ
;
A
#
# COMPACT_ATOMS: atom_id res chain seq x y z
N MET A 1 -23.11 -34.41 56.15
CA MET A 1 -22.97 -33.02 55.67
C MET A 1 -21.84 -32.96 54.66
N PRO A 2 -22.08 -33.26 53.37
CA PRO A 2 -21.10 -33.03 52.32
C PRO A 2 -21.24 -31.60 51.77
N GLY A 3 -20.12 -30.89 51.63
CA GLY A 3 -20.08 -29.53 51.09
C GLY A 3 -20.15 -29.49 49.56
N PRO A 4 -20.62 -28.39 48.95
CA PRO A 4 -20.75 -28.29 47.50
C PRO A 4 -19.39 -27.97 46.86
N GLY A 5 -19.00 -28.80 45.89
CA GLY A 5 -17.84 -28.58 45.03
C GLY A 5 -18.11 -27.45 44.04
N ARG A 6 -17.20 -26.47 43.99
CA ARG A 6 -17.13 -25.48 42.92
C ARG A 6 -16.53 -26.13 41.68
N VAL A 7 -17.30 -26.19 40.60
CA VAL A 7 -16.83 -26.53 39.25
C VAL A 7 -16.31 -25.24 38.62
N ALA A 8 -15.03 -25.21 38.27
CA ALA A 8 -14.41 -24.13 37.52
C ALA A 8 -14.86 -24.23 36.06
N ALA A 9 -15.35 -23.13 35.50
CA ALA A 9 -15.65 -23.00 34.08
C ALA A 9 -14.34 -22.77 33.32
N GLU A 10 -14.05 -23.63 32.35
CA GLU A 10 -12.99 -23.45 31.37
C GLU A 10 -13.39 -22.34 30.38
N PRO A 11 -12.47 -21.43 29.98
CA PRO A 11 -12.74 -20.48 28.92
C PRO A 11 -12.64 -21.17 27.55
N GLU A 12 -13.73 -21.10 26.78
CA GLU A 12 -13.77 -21.50 25.37
C GLU A 12 -12.70 -20.73 24.57
N ARG A 13 -11.76 -21.48 23.98
CA ARG A 13 -10.85 -20.99 22.95
C ARG A 13 -11.68 -20.69 21.71
N ARG A 14 -11.89 -19.41 21.41
CA ARG A 14 -12.40 -18.97 20.11
C ARG A 14 -11.29 -19.08 19.08
N GLU A 15 -11.45 -19.99 18.14
CA GLU A 15 -10.64 -20.08 16.94
C GLU A 15 -10.89 -18.82 16.09
N ALA A 16 -9.86 -17.98 15.95
CA ALA A 16 -9.83 -16.90 14.97
C ALA A 16 -9.58 -17.55 13.60
N GLY A 17 -10.64 -17.79 12.83
CA GLY A 17 -10.54 -18.18 11.44
C GLY A 17 -9.93 -17.03 10.63
N ALA A 18 -8.71 -17.20 10.12
CA ALA A 18 -8.10 -16.31 9.16
C ALA A 18 -8.89 -16.37 7.85
N PHE A 19 -9.71 -15.36 7.58
CA PHE A 19 -10.32 -15.18 6.27
C PHE A 19 -9.26 -14.65 5.30
N LEU A 20 -8.66 -15.54 4.51
CA LEU A 20 -7.86 -15.14 3.36
C LEU A 20 -8.77 -14.42 2.35
N SER A 21 -8.45 -13.16 2.05
CA SER A 21 -9.13 -12.37 1.03
C SER A 21 -9.09 -13.10 -0.33
N ALA A 22 -10.20 -13.06 -1.07
CA ALA A 22 -10.30 -13.69 -2.41
C ALA A 22 -9.23 -13.19 -3.41
N ARG A 23 -8.58 -12.05 -3.12
CA ARG A 23 -7.42 -11.55 -3.87
C ARG A 23 -6.15 -12.40 -3.67
N CYS A 24 -5.90 -12.95 -2.48
CA CYS A 24 -4.70 -13.76 -2.21
C CYS A 24 -4.73 -15.11 -2.93
N LEU A 25 -5.91 -15.71 -3.11
CA LEU A 25 -6.04 -17.03 -3.74
C LEU A 25 -5.78 -17.03 -5.25
N ARG A 26 -5.92 -15.90 -5.96
CA ARG A 26 -5.64 -15.84 -7.41
C ARG A 26 -4.14 -15.81 -7.72
N SER A 27 -3.33 -15.19 -6.86
CA SER A 27 -1.89 -15.03 -7.09
C SER A 27 -1.09 -16.35 -7.01
N LEU A 28 -1.60 -17.38 -6.32
CA LEU A 28 -0.88 -18.63 -6.09
C LEU A 28 -0.81 -19.57 -7.31
N VAL A 29 -1.62 -19.35 -8.35
CA VAL A 29 -1.80 -20.34 -9.44
C VAL A 29 -0.78 -20.21 -10.58
N THR A 30 -0.06 -19.09 -10.73
CA THR A 30 0.79 -18.83 -11.91
C THR A 30 2.30 -18.88 -11.64
N SER A 31 2.75 -18.95 -10.39
CA SER A 31 4.19 -18.84 -10.03
C SER A 31 4.97 -20.16 -10.13
N ARG A 32 4.78 -20.93 -11.20
CA ARG A 32 5.72 -22.02 -11.54
C ARG A 32 6.97 -21.40 -12.20
N GLU A 33 7.81 -20.83 -11.35
CA GLU A 33 9.19 -20.33 -11.51
C GLU A 33 9.83 -20.58 -12.91
N ARG A 34 9.96 -19.52 -13.72
CA ARG A 34 11.06 -19.41 -14.70
C ARG A 34 12.20 -18.67 -14.02
N ARG A 35 13.27 -19.38 -13.65
CA ARG A 35 14.56 -18.76 -13.36
C ARG A 35 15.11 -18.23 -14.68
N VAL A 36 15.08 -16.92 -14.85
CA VAL A 36 15.77 -16.23 -15.95
C VAL A 36 17.18 -15.97 -15.44
N ASP A 37 18.18 -16.58 -16.07
CA ASP A 37 19.59 -16.40 -15.73
C ASP A 37 19.99 -14.92 -15.87
N GLU A 38 20.50 -14.37 -14.77
CA GLU A 38 20.70 -12.95 -14.46
C GLU A 38 21.95 -12.33 -15.13
N THR A 39 22.40 -12.84 -16.28
CA THR A 39 23.71 -12.45 -16.85
C THR A 39 23.69 -11.92 -18.29
N GLN A 40 22.57 -11.44 -18.82
CA GLN A 40 22.60 -10.84 -20.15
C GLN A 40 21.56 -9.73 -20.39
N ILE A 41 22.10 -8.56 -20.82
CA ILE A 41 21.49 -7.57 -21.74
C ILE A 41 21.01 -6.26 -21.10
N GLN A 42 21.95 -5.34 -20.85
CA GLN A 42 21.68 -3.91 -20.70
C GLN A 42 21.14 -3.33 -22.04
N GLY A 43 19.82 -3.21 -22.15
CA GLY A 43 19.15 -2.47 -23.24
C GLY A 43 17.85 -3.08 -23.78
N GLN A 44 17.64 -4.41 -23.65
CA GLN A 44 16.36 -5.08 -23.94
C GLN A 44 15.56 -5.43 -22.67
N ASP A 45 16.13 -5.10 -21.51
CA ASP A 45 15.71 -5.58 -20.20
C ASP A 45 14.39 -4.95 -19.70
N GLN A 46 14.09 -3.72 -20.13
CA GLN A 46 12.93 -2.99 -19.61
C GLN A 46 11.60 -3.54 -20.12
N ASP A 47 11.52 -3.89 -21.41
CA ASP A 47 10.33 -4.53 -21.99
C ASP A 47 10.15 -5.95 -21.43
N GLN A 48 11.23 -6.70 -21.25
CA GLN A 48 11.17 -8.05 -20.69
C GLN A 48 10.76 -8.03 -19.21
N SER A 49 11.33 -7.12 -18.42
CA SER A 49 10.92 -6.89 -17.03
C SER A 49 9.45 -6.45 -16.93
N ARG A 50 8.98 -5.63 -17.88
CA ARG A 50 7.58 -5.19 -17.96
C ARG A 50 6.63 -6.35 -18.26
N THR A 51 6.94 -7.20 -19.23
CA THR A 51 6.13 -8.39 -19.53
C THR A 51 6.07 -9.36 -18.34
N VAL A 52 7.19 -9.57 -17.62
CA VAL A 52 7.20 -10.42 -16.41
C VAL A 52 6.27 -9.86 -15.33
N VAL A 53 6.24 -8.55 -15.14
CA VAL A 53 5.35 -7.87 -14.17
C VAL A 53 3.88 -8.04 -14.59
N PHE A 54 3.57 -7.89 -15.88
CA PHE A 54 2.22 -8.03 -16.41
C PHE A 54 1.72 -9.47 -16.37
N ASP A 55 2.55 -10.44 -16.75
CA ASP A 55 2.23 -11.88 -16.68
C ASP A 55 1.95 -12.31 -15.24
N ARG A 56 2.79 -11.88 -14.28
CA ARG A 56 2.58 -12.16 -12.86
C ARG A 56 1.26 -11.59 -12.35
N ASP A 57 0.90 -10.39 -12.80
CA ASP A 57 -0.29 -9.66 -12.38
C ASP A 57 -1.51 -9.97 -13.27
N GLU A 58 -1.42 -10.97 -14.14
CA GLU A 58 -2.47 -11.41 -15.08
C GLU A 58 -3.07 -10.24 -15.88
N TYR A 59 -2.23 -9.30 -16.32
CA TYR A 59 -2.63 -8.10 -17.06
C TYR A 59 -3.76 -7.32 -16.36
N THR A 60 -3.78 -7.38 -15.02
CA THR A 60 -4.79 -6.75 -14.18
C THR A 60 -4.15 -5.65 -13.36
N CYS A 61 -4.75 -4.46 -13.41
CA CYS A 61 -4.37 -3.33 -12.58
C CYS A 61 -4.47 -3.73 -11.10
N GLN A 62 -3.33 -3.71 -10.40
CA GLN A 62 -3.24 -4.07 -8.98
C GLN A 62 -3.84 -2.99 -8.07
N HIS A 63 -4.12 -1.80 -8.62
CA HIS A 63 -4.79 -0.73 -7.88
C HIS A 63 -6.33 -0.87 -7.93
N CYS A 64 -6.94 -0.91 -9.12
CA CYS A 64 -8.40 -0.95 -9.28
C CYS A 64 -8.98 -2.33 -9.62
N GLY A 65 -8.15 -3.32 -9.97
CA GLY A 65 -8.58 -4.66 -10.37
C GLY A 65 -9.08 -4.79 -11.81
N GLN A 66 -8.99 -3.74 -12.63
CA GLN A 66 -9.40 -3.76 -14.03
C GLN A 66 -8.35 -4.48 -14.90
N ALA A 67 -8.80 -5.45 -15.70
CA ALA A 67 -7.96 -6.06 -16.73
C ALA A 67 -7.76 -5.10 -17.90
N GLY A 68 -6.57 -5.13 -18.52
CA GLY A 68 -6.22 -4.26 -19.65
C GLY A 68 -5.28 -4.93 -20.64
N GLU A 69 -5.11 -4.30 -21.80
CA GLU A 69 -4.08 -4.67 -22.77
C GLU A 69 -2.76 -3.96 -22.47
N ASP A 70 -1.64 -4.44 -23.01
CA ASP A 70 -0.28 -3.92 -22.76
C ASP A 70 -0.10 -2.42 -22.94
N THR A 71 -0.87 -1.82 -23.85
CA THR A 71 -0.85 -0.38 -24.15
C THR A 71 -1.54 0.45 -23.07
N SER A 72 -2.54 -0.14 -22.40
CA SER A 72 -3.34 0.46 -21.32
C SER A 72 -2.77 0.25 -19.91
N LEU A 73 -1.68 -0.51 -19.80
CA LEU A 73 -1.02 -0.86 -18.54
C LEU A 73 0.38 -0.26 -18.44
N ARG A 74 0.81 -0.01 -17.21
CA ARG A 74 2.13 0.49 -16.83
C ARG A 74 2.67 -0.34 -15.67
N ALA A 75 3.97 -0.63 -15.68
CA ALA A 75 4.66 -1.20 -14.53
C ALA A 75 5.19 -0.04 -13.67
N ARG A 76 4.79 0.05 -12.40
CA ARG A 76 5.19 1.11 -11.48
C ARG A 76 5.90 0.57 -10.25
N SER A 77 6.98 1.23 -9.84
CA SER A 77 7.65 0.95 -8.57
C SER A 77 6.69 1.27 -7.43
N VAL A 78 6.43 0.28 -6.58
CA VAL A 78 5.45 0.40 -5.50
C VAL A 78 5.95 1.34 -4.41
N ASP A 79 7.27 1.38 -4.22
CA ASP A 79 7.91 2.22 -3.22
C ASP A 79 8.03 3.68 -3.67
N ASP A 80 8.20 3.93 -4.98
CA ASP A 80 8.18 5.29 -5.52
C ASP A 80 6.77 5.89 -5.37
N VAL A 81 5.75 5.06 -5.65
CA VAL A 81 4.34 5.43 -5.45
C VAL A 81 4.04 5.71 -3.98
N ALA A 82 4.59 4.93 -3.04
CA ALA A 82 4.43 5.19 -1.61
C ALA A 82 5.23 6.41 -1.12
N ALA A 83 6.33 6.75 -1.79
CA ALA A 83 7.17 7.91 -1.46
C ALA A 83 6.66 9.22 -2.09
N ALA A 84 5.87 9.16 -3.17
CA ALA A 84 5.34 10.33 -3.89
C ALA A 84 4.60 11.33 -3.00
N GLY A 85 3.91 10.85 -1.95
CA GLY A 85 3.25 11.71 -0.96
C GLY A 85 4.19 12.55 -0.07
N THR A 86 5.52 12.37 -0.16
CA THR A 86 6.51 13.08 0.66
C THR A 86 7.22 14.24 -0.05
N GLY A 87 6.86 14.55 -1.30
CA GLY A 87 7.41 15.70 -2.03
C GLY A 87 8.87 15.57 -2.46
N THR A 88 9.37 14.35 -2.67
CA THR A 88 10.73 14.11 -3.18
C THR A 88 10.77 14.10 -4.71
N ASP A 89 11.62 14.96 -5.31
CA ASP A 89 11.75 15.16 -6.77
C ASP A 89 11.86 13.84 -7.57
N HIS A 90 10.86 13.57 -8.40
CA HIS A 90 10.62 12.30 -9.13
C HIS A 90 11.39 12.09 -10.44
N ASN A 91 12.45 12.85 -10.72
CA ASN A 91 13.12 12.81 -12.03
C ASN A 91 14.25 11.76 -12.15
N THR A 92 14.30 10.76 -11.28
CA THR A 92 15.25 9.65 -11.43
C THR A 92 14.56 8.54 -12.24
N PRO A 93 15.09 8.13 -13.41
CA PRO A 93 14.54 6.99 -14.15
C PRO A 93 14.42 5.78 -13.21
N PRO A 94 13.36 4.96 -13.32
CA PRO A 94 13.22 3.77 -12.48
C PRO A 94 14.48 2.91 -12.68
N GLU A 95 15.33 2.89 -11.66
CA GLU A 95 16.53 2.06 -11.68
C GLU A 95 16.10 0.60 -11.86
N SER A 96 16.95 -0.19 -12.52
CA SER A 96 16.74 -1.61 -12.79
C SER A 96 16.44 -2.37 -11.50
N GLY A 97 15.15 -2.53 -11.17
CA GLY A 97 14.67 -3.24 -9.99
C GLY A 97 14.17 -4.64 -10.33
N HIS A 98 14.21 -5.54 -9.35
CA HIS A 98 13.64 -6.88 -9.49
C HIS A 98 12.12 -6.80 -9.69
N SER A 99 11.51 -7.67 -10.52
CA SER A 99 10.07 -7.59 -10.85
C SER A 99 9.13 -7.50 -9.63
N SER A 100 9.52 -8.09 -8.49
CA SER A 100 8.79 -8.01 -7.20
C SER A 100 8.56 -6.59 -6.69
N THR A 101 9.37 -5.62 -7.09
CA THR A 101 9.26 -4.22 -6.66
C THR A 101 8.26 -3.41 -7.48
N PHE A 102 7.75 -3.98 -8.57
CA PHE A 102 6.82 -3.34 -9.46
C PHE A 102 5.40 -3.90 -9.32
N ALA A 103 4.41 -3.08 -9.65
CA ALA A 103 3.02 -3.49 -9.83
C ALA A 103 2.50 -3.02 -11.19
N THR A 104 1.63 -3.84 -11.78
CA THR A 104 0.84 -3.46 -12.95
C THR A 104 -0.25 -2.49 -12.54
N VAL A 105 -0.32 -1.32 -13.16
CA VAL A 105 -1.40 -0.34 -12.97
C VAL A 105 -1.94 0.12 -14.32
N CYS A 106 -3.25 0.37 -14.45
CA CYS A 106 -3.78 0.95 -15.67
C CYS A 106 -3.38 2.43 -15.80
N VAL A 107 -3.44 2.99 -17.02
CA VAL A 107 -3.07 4.39 -17.29
C VAL A 107 -3.81 5.37 -16.37
N SER A 108 -5.11 5.18 -16.17
CA SER A 108 -5.91 6.05 -15.27
C SER A 108 -5.40 5.98 -13.83
N CYS A 109 -5.11 4.78 -13.32
CA CYS A 109 -4.55 4.62 -11.98
C CYS A 109 -3.12 5.15 -11.88
N ALA A 110 -2.33 5.06 -12.96
CA ALA A 110 -0.99 5.64 -12.99
C ALA A 110 -1.05 7.17 -12.87
N ALA A 111 -1.88 7.84 -13.67
CA ALA A 111 -2.07 9.29 -13.59
C ALA A 111 -2.52 9.73 -12.19
N ILE A 112 -3.50 9.01 -11.64
CA ILE A 112 -3.96 9.16 -10.25
C ILE A 112 -2.77 9.06 -9.28
N LEU A 113 -1.97 8.00 -9.33
CA LEU A 113 -0.83 7.83 -8.43
C LEU A 113 0.30 8.85 -8.64
N ASP A 114 0.41 9.45 -9.82
CA ASP A 114 1.35 10.55 -10.11
C ASP A 114 0.86 11.92 -9.61
N GLY A 115 -0.37 11.98 -9.07
CA GLY A 115 -1.00 13.25 -8.71
C GLY A 115 -1.52 14.04 -9.93
N GLU A 116 -1.50 13.46 -11.13
CA GLU A 116 -2.14 14.06 -12.29
C GLU A 116 -3.66 13.89 -12.14
N THR A 117 -4.41 14.99 -12.21
CA THR A 117 -5.87 14.95 -12.29
C THR A 117 -6.26 14.03 -13.45
N ALA A 118 -6.95 12.94 -13.14
CA ALA A 118 -7.35 11.92 -14.11
C ALA A 118 -7.90 12.57 -15.37
N ILE A 119 -7.17 12.41 -16.49
CA ILE A 119 -7.60 12.84 -17.82
C ILE A 119 -8.99 12.23 -18.04
N LYS A 120 -9.99 13.07 -18.26
CA LYS A 120 -11.35 12.59 -18.52
C LYS A 120 -11.29 11.74 -19.80
N PRO A 121 -12.03 10.63 -19.89
CA PRO A 121 -12.05 9.82 -21.10
C PRO A 121 -12.44 10.61 -22.36
N GLU A 122 -13.13 11.75 -22.20
CA GLU A 122 -13.47 12.69 -23.29
C GLU A 122 -12.25 13.41 -23.90
N GLU A 123 -11.17 13.63 -23.15
CA GLU A 123 -9.93 14.24 -23.66
C GLU A 123 -9.00 13.23 -24.34
N LEU A 124 -9.15 11.93 -24.06
CA LEU A 124 -8.42 10.86 -24.74
C LEU A 124 -8.92 10.64 -26.17
N GLU A 125 -10.20 10.89 -26.45
CA GLU A 125 -10.77 10.82 -27.80
C GLU A 125 -10.36 11.99 -28.71
N GLU A 126 -10.00 13.16 -28.15
CA GLU A 126 -9.52 14.30 -28.94
C GLU A 126 -8.06 14.15 -29.41
N LEU A 127 -7.24 13.35 -28.71
CA LEU A 127 -5.85 13.11 -29.08
C LEU A 127 -5.69 12.06 -30.21
N GLU A 128 -6.69 11.22 -30.44
CA GLU A 128 -6.69 10.23 -31.53
C GLU A 128 -7.33 10.76 -32.84
N GLY A 129 -7.89 11.98 -32.84
CA GLY A 129 -8.62 12.56 -33.98
C GLY A 129 -7.84 13.52 -34.89
N ALA A 130 -6.58 13.85 -34.58
CA ALA A 130 -5.86 14.96 -35.22
C ALA A 130 -5.04 14.59 -36.46
N GLU A 131 -5.59 13.82 -37.40
CA GLU A 131 -5.07 13.76 -38.78
C GLU A 131 -6.20 13.74 -39.81
N GLY A 132 -6.62 14.92 -40.29
CA GLY A 132 -7.17 15.07 -41.64
C GLY A 132 -8.44 15.92 -41.82
N ALA A 133 -8.26 17.01 -42.58
CA ALA A 133 -9.24 17.69 -43.46
C ALA A 133 -10.13 18.82 -42.89
N GLU A 134 -9.59 20.04 -43.02
CA GLU A 134 -10.17 21.23 -43.66
C GLU A 134 -11.67 21.60 -43.53
N ARG A 135 -11.86 22.77 -42.88
CA ARG A 135 -12.64 23.95 -43.37
C ARG A 135 -14.17 23.86 -43.43
N PHE A 136 -14.85 24.49 -42.46
CA PHE A 136 -16.04 25.31 -42.71
C PHE A 136 -16.18 26.44 -41.66
N GLN A 137 -16.46 27.66 -42.13
CA GLN A 137 -16.68 28.85 -41.30
C GLN A 137 -18.17 29.02 -40.97
N GLY A 138 -18.44 29.46 -39.73
CA GLY A 138 -19.55 30.35 -39.40
C GLY A 138 -20.67 29.72 -38.58
N THR A 139 -20.76 30.09 -37.29
CA THR A 139 -21.73 31.06 -36.76
C THR A 139 -21.43 31.34 -35.29
N ASP A 140 -21.53 32.61 -34.91
CA ASP A 140 -21.47 33.10 -33.53
C ASP A 140 -22.52 32.38 -32.65
N GLU A 141 -22.05 31.67 -31.63
CA GLU A 141 -22.82 31.28 -30.45
C GLU A 141 -22.10 31.83 -29.22
N PRO A 142 -22.83 32.30 -28.20
CA PRO A 142 -22.23 32.95 -27.05
C PRO A 142 -21.39 31.92 -26.32
N THR A 143 -20.11 32.23 -26.20
CA THR A 143 -19.18 31.57 -25.30
C THR A 143 -19.72 31.76 -23.88
N ASP A 144 -20.45 30.76 -23.38
CA ASP A 144 -20.56 30.49 -21.96
C ASP A 144 -19.15 30.14 -21.47
N ALA A 145 -18.40 31.21 -21.21
CA ALA A 145 -17.21 31.16 -20.42
C ALA A 145 -17.62 30.74 -19.00
N ASP A 146 -16.80 29.86 -18.45
CA ASP A 146 -16.67 29.57 -17.03
C ASP A 146 -17.61 28.49 -16.48
N ALA A 147 -17.39 27.26 -16.94
CA ALA A 147 -17.50 26.08 -16.08
C ALA A 147 -16.32 26.04 -15.08
N GLY A 148 -16.11 27.12 -14.33
CA GLY A 148 -15.42 27.08 -13.05
C GLY A 148 -16.31 26.29 -12.12
N ALA A 149 -16.21 24.96 -12.17
CA ALA A 149 -17.00 24.06 -11.36
C ALA A 149 -16.63 24.31 -9.88
N THR A 150 -17.38 25.21 -9.23
CA THR A 150 -17.35 25.38 -7.80
C THR A 150 -17.60 24.01 -7.19
N THR A 151 -16.63 23.51 -6.43
CA THR A 151 -16.74 22.20 -5.79
C THR A 151 -17.95 22.27 -4.86
N THR A 152 -18.98 21.50 -5.16
CA THR A 152 -20.24 21.56 -4.41
C THR A 152 -20.08 20.84 -3.08
N SER A 153 -20.83 21.24 -2.05
CA SER A 153 -20.84 20.54 -0.75
C SER A 153 -21.12 19.03 -0.88
N GLU A 154 -21.86 18.63 -1.92
CA GLU A 154 -22.12 17.22 -2.25
C GLU A 154 -20.86 16.48 -2.76
N GLN A 155 -20.04 17.14 -3.58
CA GLN A 155 -18.76 16.59 -4.03
C GLN A 155 -17.78 16.44 -2.86
N LEU A 156 -17.66 17.46 -1.99
CA LEU A 156 -16.83 17.40 -0.79
C LEU A 156 -17.28 16.28 0.15
N PHE A 157 -18.59 16.19 0.43
CA PHE A 157 -19.15 15.13 1.26
C PHE A 157 -18.85 13.74 0.69
N THR A 158 -19.01 13.57 -0.63
CA THR A 158 -18.70 12.31 -1.31
C THR A 158 -17.23 11.96 -1.17
N LEU A 159 -16.32 12.92 -1.40
CA LEU A 159 -14.88 12.69 -1.34
C LEU A 159 -14.41 12.35 0.08
N VAL A 160 -14.89 13.06 1.10
CA VAL A 160 -14.62 12.76 2.51
C VAL A 160 -15.10 11.36 2.86
N ARG A 161 -16.35 11.02 2.52
CA ARG A 161 -16.93 9.70 2.82
C ARG A 161 -16.13 8.57 2.19
N GLU A 162 -15.78 8.70 0.91
CA GLU A 162 -14.97 7.69 0.24
C GLU A 162 -13.56 7.60 0.82
N THR A 163 -12.96 8.72 1.24
CA THR A 163 -11.65 8.75 1.89
C THR A 163 -11.69 8.02 3.23
N THR A 164 -12.67 8.30 4.08
CA THR A 164 -12.88 7.59 5.35
C THR A 164 -13.10 6.09 5.14
N GLN A 165 -13.91 5.72 4.14
CA GLN A 165 -14.12 4.32 3.78
C GLN A 165 -12.81 3.65 3.35
N LYS A 166 -12.04 4.31 2.48
CA LYS A 166 -10.76 3.79 1.99
C LYS A 166 -9.72 3.66 3.10
N GLN A 167 -9.71 4.58 4.06
CA GLN A 167 -8.87 4.49 5.25
C GLN A 167 -9.26 3.29 6.12
N GLY A 168 -10.55 3.05 6.35
CA GLY A 168 -11.01 1.87 7.10
C GLY A 168 -10.61 0.54 6.43
N GLU A 169 -10.69 0.46 5.10
CA GLU A 169 -10.16 -0.69 4.33
C GLU A 169 -8.65 -0.85 4.53
N THR A 170 -7.90 0.25 4.41
CA THR A 170 -6.43 0.25 4.54
C THR A 170 -5.98 -0.15 5.95
N VAL A 171 -6.66 0.31 7.01
CA VAL A 171 -6.43 -0.13 8.40
C VAL A 171 -6.58 -1.65 8.54
N SER A 172 -7.61 -2.22 7.89
CA SER A 172 -7.85 -3.68 7.91
C SER A 172 -6.76 -4.45 7.18
N ASP A 173 -6.28 -3.91 6.05
CA ASP A 173 -5.16 -4.49 5.29
C ASP A 173 -3.84 -4.43 6.11
N VAL A 174 -3.57 -3.31 6.81
CA VAL A 174 -2.41 -3.16 7.71
C VAL A 174 -2.48 -4.15 8.87
N ALA A 175 -3.63 -4.29 9.52
CA ALA A 175 -3.81 -5.25 10.62
C ALA A 175 -3.57 -6.69 10.16
N SER A 176 -4.03 -7.03 8.95
CA SER A 176 -3.79 -8.34 8.33
C SER A 176 -2.31 -8.55 8.02
N PHE A 177 -1.61 -7.51 7.52
CA PHE A 177 -0.17 -7.56 7.26
C PHE A 177 0.67 -7.66 8.54
N ALA A 178 0.29 -6.95 9.59
CA ALA A 178 0.92 -7.05 10.91
C ALA A 178 0.76 -8.46 11.49
N SER A 179 -0.44 -9.06 11.38
CA SER A 179 -0.70 -10.45 11.77
C SER A 179 0.18 -11.43 10.98
N LEU A 180 0.23 -11.31 9.65
CA LEU A 180 1.12 -12.13 8.81
C LEU A 180 2.57 -12.00 9.28
N THR A 181 3.04 -10.77 9.50
CA THR A 181 4.42 -10.48 9.84
C THR A 181 4.83 -11.03 11.21
N THR A 182 3.98 -10.87 12.22
CA THR A 182 4.23 -11.40 13.57
C THR A 182 4.25 -12.94 13.63
N THR A 183 3.63 -13.61 12.65
CA THR A 183 3.71 -15.08 12.50
C THR A 183 4.92 -15.56 11.69
N LEU A 184 5.65 -14.68 11.00
CA LEU A 184 6.77 -15.07 10.13
C LEU A 184 7.88 -15.84 10.85
N PRO A 185 8.37 -15.44 12.05
CA PRO A 185 9.43 -16.19 12.70
C PRO A 185 9.07 -17.66 12.92
N ALA A 186 7.82 -17.94 13.31
CA ALA A 186 7.32 -19.30 13.48
C ALA A 186 7.22 -20.04 12.14
N LYS A 187 6.60 -19.42 11.11
CA LYS A 187 6.49 -20.01 9.77
C LYS A 187 7.87 -20.39 9.18
N ILE A 188 8.89 -19.55 9.37
CA ILE A 188 10.26 -19.81 8.89
C ILE A 188 10.93 -20.92 9.70
N ALA A 189 10.76 -20.93 11.03
CA ALA A 189 11.30 -21.98 11.89
C ALA A 189 10.73 -23.36 11.52
N ASP A 190 9.42 -23.44 11.31
CA ASP A 190 8.72 -24.68 10.92
C ASP A 190 9.20 -25.19 9.56
N ALA A 191 9.38 -24.29 8.57
CA ALA A 191 9.95 -24.64 7.27
C ALA A 191 11.40 -25.14 7.37
N GLY A 192 12.18 -24.61 8.33
CA GLY A 192 13.54 -25.06 8.62
C GLY A 192 13.60 -26.45 9.27
N VAL A 193 12.70 -26.76 10.21
CA VAL A 193 12.61 -28.08 10.85
C VAL A 193 12.21 -29.16 9.84
N ALA A 194 11.20 -28.89 9.01
CA ALA A 194 10.76 -29.81 7.97
C ALA A 194 11.86 -30.16 6.95
N ASN A 195 12.80 -29.24 6.69
CA ASN A 195 13.98 -29.50 5.86
C ASN A 195 14.96 -30.50 6.48
N ASN A 196 15.13 -30.47 7.81
CA ASN A 196 16.10 -31.31 8.51
C ASN A 196 15.59 -32.74 8.76
N GLU A 197 14.29 -32.91 8.97
CA GLU A 197 13.67 -34.22 9.25
C GLU A 197 13.42 -35.07 7.99
N ARG A 198 13.37 -34.46 6.79
CA ARG A 198 12.97 -35.12 5.54
C ARG A 198 14.08 -35.67 4.65
N LYS A 199 15.26 -36.00 5.22
CA LYS A 199 16.24 -36.81 4.46
C LYS A 199 15.69 -38.19 4.00
N GLU A 200 14.50 -38.61 4.42
CA GLU A 200 13.95 -39.95 4.12
C GLU A 200 12.51 -40.04 3.56
N SER A 201 11.76 -38.96 3.28
CA SER A 201 10.40 -39.10 2.69
C SER A 201 9.97 -37.98 1.74
N ASN A 202 9.42 -38.41 0.60
CA ASN A 202 9.27 -37.65 -0.65
C ASN A 202 7.88 -37.01 -0.84
N GLU A 203 7.26 -36.45 0.20
CA GLU A 203 5.97 -35.77 0.09
C GLU A 203 6.06 -34.35 0.67
N SER A 204 5.88 -33.36 -0.21
CA SER A 204 6.02 -31.89 -0.05
C SER A 204 7.46 -31.38 0.15
N ASN A 205 7.98 -30.62 -0.82
CA ASN A 205 9.29 -29.98 -0.69
C ASN A 205 9.19 -28.81 0.30
N PRO A 206 9.89 -28.81 1.44
CA PRO A 206 9.90 -27.70 2.40
C PRO A 206 10.37 -26.35 1.82
N THR A 207 11.11 -26.38 0.70
CA THR A 207 11.39 -25.18 -0.12
C THR A 207 10.11 -24.49 -0.61
N THR A 208 9.02 -25.24 -0.84
CA THR A 208 7.74 -24.71 -1.31
C THR A 208 7.02 -23.92 -0.22
N ALA A 209 7.01 -24.37 1.04
CA ALA A 209 6.32 -23.66 2.13
C ALA A 209 6.95 -22.28 2.44
N LEU A 210 8.28 -22.19 2.41
CA LEU A 210 8.98 -20.92 2.56
C LEU A 210 8.73 -20.00 1.34
N ALA A 211 8.72 -20.56 0.12
CA ALA A 211 8.41 -19.81 -1.08
C ALA A 211 6.96 -19.26 -1.09
N GLU A 212 5.99 -20.05 -0.63
CA GLU A 212 4.60 -19.62 -0.46
C GLU A 212 4.48 -18.50 0.58
N THR A 213 5.17 -18.61 1.71
CA THR A 213 5.21 -17.56 2.75
C THR A 213 5.85 -16.27 2.21
N ALA A 214 6.96 -16.41 1.47
CA ALA A 214 7.64 -15.29 0.82
C ALA A 214 6.73 -14.59 -0.19
N GLN A 215 6.03 -15.36 -1.02
CA GLN A 215 5.10 -14.85 -2.01
C GLN A 215 3.91 -14.14 -1.36
N GLU A 216 3.31 -14.75 -0.34
CA GLU A 216 2.22 -14.15 0.46
C GLU A 216 2.66 -12.80 1.03
N PHE A 217 3.82 -12.75 1.69
CA PHE A 217 4.37 -11.53 2.28
C PHE A 217 4.57 -10.42 1.23
N VAL A 218 5.27 -10.71 0.14
CA VAL A 218 5.57 -9.72 -0.91
C VAL A 218 4.30 -9.21 -1.58
N ALA A 219 3.34 -10.10 -1.85
CA ALA A 219 2.06 -9.73 -2.45
C ALA A 219 1.25 -8.83 -1.52
N THR A 220 1.14 -9.19 -0.23
CA THR A 220 0.40 -8.39 0.76
C THR A 220 1.06 -7.03 0.99
N ARG A 221 2.39 -6.97 1.16
CA ARG A 221 3.13 -5.70 1.30
C ARG A 221 2.86 -4.78 0.11
N ARG A 222 2.96 -5.31 -1.10
CA ARG A 222 2.75 -4.54 -2.33
C ARG A 222 1.33 -3.97 -2.43
N SER A 223 0.32 -4.82 -2.19
CA SER A 223 -1.08 -4.38 -2.20
C SER A 223 -1.32 -3.28 -1.17
N LEU A 224 -0.71 -3.41 0.02
CA LEU A 224 -0.85 -2.47 1.10
C LEU A 224 -0.22 -1.10 0.79
N LEU A 225 0.99 -1.07 0.24
CA LEU A 225 1.64 0.19 -0.14
C LEU A 225 0.84 0.96 -1.21
N LEU A 226 0.24 0.25 -2.18
CA LEU A 226 -0.66 0.86 -3.15
C LEU A 226 -1.96 1.39 -2.51
N ALA A 227 -2.45 0.75 -1.46
CA ALA A 227 -3.63 1.23 -0.73
C ALA A 227 -3.31 2.52 0.04
N ILE A 228 -2.16 2.59 0.72
CA ILE A 228 -1.68 3.80 1.43
C ILE A 228 -1.52 4.96 0.44
N ALA A 229 -0.79 4.78 -0.66
CA ALA A 229 -0.57 5.83 -1.64
C ALA A 229 -1.88 6.37 -2.26
N SER A 230 -2.88 5.50 -2.43
CA SER A 230 -4.20 5.92 -2.90
C SER A 230 -4.96 6.80 -1.91
N VAL A 231 -4.79 6.56 -0.62
CA VAL A 231 -5.36 7.44 0.41
C VAL A 231 -4.62 8.77 0.41
N ASP A 232 -3.29 8.76 0.34
CA ASP A 232 -2.48 9.99 0.31
C ASP A 232 -2.93 10.93 -0.78
N GLN A 233 -3.09 10.41 -2.00
CA GLN A 233 -3.54 11.21 -3.12
C GLN A 233 -4.98 11.77 -2.92
N ARG A 234 -5.87 11.02 -2.26
CA ARG A 234 -7.20 11.53 -1.89
C ARG A 234 -7.11 12.66 -0.86
N LEU A 235 -6.18 12.56 0.09
CA LEU A 235 -5.91 13.61 1.06
C LEU A 235 -5.32 14.85 0.37
N THR A 236 -4.35 14.69 -0.54
CA THR A 236 -3.82 15.78 -1.36
C THR A 236 -4.94 16.47 -2.14
N ARG A 237 -5.85 15.71 -2.76
CA ARG A 237 -6.98 16.29 -3.47
C ARG A 237 -7.94 17.05 -2.55
N LEU A 238 -8.17 16.57 -1.34
CA LEU A 238 -9.00 17.27 -0.35
C LEU A 238 -8.31 18.54 0.16
N ASP A 239 -6.98 18.52 0.31
CA ASP A 239 -6.14 19.66 0.66
C ASP A 239 -6.11 20.71 -0.47
N GLU A 240 -6.01 20.32 -1.74
CA GLU A 240 -6.13 21.24 -2.88
C GLU A 240 -7.49 21.96 -2.91
N LEU A 241 -8.57 21.23 -2.62
CA LEU A 241 -9.91 21.82 -2.48
C LEU A 241 -10.01 22.79 -1.28
N GLU A 242 -9.16 22.61 -0.27
CA GLU A 242 -9.00 23.54 0.86
C GLU A 242 -8.40 24.87 0.38
N TYR A 243 -7.40 24.83 -0.50
CA TYR A 243 -6.68 26.02 -0.97
C TYR A 243 -7.34 26.75 -2.16
N ASP A 244 -8.00 26.03 -3.06
CA ASP A 244 -8.60 26.58 -4.29
C ASP A 244 -9.98 27.21 -4.09
N ALA A 245 -10.53 27.18 -2.87
CA ALA A 245 -11.76 27.88 -2.55
C ALA A 245 -11.58 29.39 -2.84
N PRO A 246 -12.26 29.95 -3.88
CA PRO A 246 -12.00 31.31 -4.31
C PRO A 246 -12.25 32.24 -3.13
N ALA A 247 -11.25 33.06 -2.80
CA ALA A 247 -11.43 34.21 -1.92
C ALA A 247 -12.54 35.06 -2.53
N ALA A 248 -13.77 34.86 -2.04
CA ALA A 248 -14.96 35.42 -2.63
C ALA A 248 -14.75 36.93 -2.79
N THR A 249 -14.97 37.38 -4.02
CA THR A 249 -14.93 38.76 -4.48
C THR A 249 -15.25 39.78 -3.38
N ASP A 250 -14.27 40.66 -3.12
CA ASP A 250 -14.38 42.04 -2.62
C ASP A 250 -15.58 42.32 -1.67
N ASP A 251 -15.40 41.99 -0.39
CA ASP A 251 -16.12 42.40 0.84
C ASP A 251 -16.50 41.23 1.76
N THR A 252 -16.38 39.98 1.30
CA THR A 252 -16.56 38.81 2.16
C THR A 252 -15.18 38.29 2.56
N ARG A 253 -14.92 38.29 3.86
CA ARG A 253 -13.76 37.71 4.54
C ARG A 253 -13.28 36.45 3.78
N PRO A 254 -11.97 36.26 3.55
CA PRO A 254 -11.45 35.07 2.85
C PRO A 254 -12.14 33.86 3.45
N GLY A 255 -12.71 33.01 2.58
CA GLY A 255 -13.55 31.89 2.96
C GLY A 255 -12.85 31.06 4.02
N GLU A 256 -13.14 31.36 5.29
CA GLU A 256 -12.62 30.59 6.40
C GLU A 256 -13.27 29.23 6.23
N LEU A 257 -12.42 28.27 5.86
CA LEU A 257 -12.71 26.86 5.87
C LEU A 257 -13.57 26.49 7.06
N THR A 258 -14.41 25.49 6.89
CA THR A 258 -15.02 24.87 8.05
C THR A 258 -13.87 24.30 8.92
N PRO A 259 -13.73 24.72 10.19
CA PRO A 259 -12.73 24.14 11.09
C PRO A 259 -12.85 22.60 11.18
N ALA A 260 -14.01 22.05 10.84
CA ALA A 260 -14.23 20.61 10.71
C ALA A 260 -13.47 19.95 9.55
N LEU A 261 -13.30 20.60 8.38
CA LEU A 261 -12.55 20.01 7.25
C LEU A 261 -11.05 19.94 7.57
N ALA A 262 -10.48 21.03 8.09
CA ALA A 262 -9.08 21.04 8.54
C ALA A 262 -8.82 19.98 9.63
N ALA A 263 -9.71 19.88 10.62
CA ALA A 263 -9.60 18.85 11.66
C ALA A 263 -9.74 17.42 11.12
N PHE A 264 -10.57 17.22 10.08
CA PHE A 264 -10.67 15.94 9.37
C PHE A 264 -9.35 15.61 8.67
N LEU A 265 -8.79 16.53 7.88
CA LEU A 265 -7.54 16.34 7.14
C LEU A 265 -6.34 16.08 8.05
N GLU A 266 -6.23 16.82 9.15
CA GLU A 266 -5.21 16.60 10.18
C GLU A 266 -5.30 15.17 10.75
N THR A 267 -6.49 14.75 11.17
CA THR A 267 -6.71 13.41 11.76
C THR A 267 -6.49 12.30 10.72
N ALA A 268 -6.89 12.53 9.47
CA ALA A 268 -6.72 11.57 8.40
C ALA A 268 -5.24 11.40 8.00
N THR A 269 -4.46 12.49 8.03
CA THR A 269 -3.01 12.49 7.80
C THR A 269 -2.28 11.80 8.94
N GLU A 270 -2.63 12.11 10.19
CA GLU A 270 -2.13 11.42 11.39
C GLU A 270 -2.32 9.90 11.26
N LEU A 271 -3.51 9.46 10.84
CA LEU A 271 -3.77 8.04 10.60
C LEU A 271 -2.84 7.46 9.52
N GLN A 272 -2.62 8.15 8.38
CA GLN A 272 -1.71 7.66 7.35
C GLN A 272 -0.26 7.53 7.85
N GLU A 273 0.21 8.47 8.66
CA GLU A 273 1.55 8.38 9.28
C GLU A 273 1.65 7.17 10.20
N THR A 274 0.66 6.94 11.08
CA THR A 274 0.62 5.74 11.94
C THR A 274 0.61 4.45 11.13
N LEU A 275 -0.13 4.39 10.02
CA LEU A 275 -0.17 3.20 9.16
C LEU A 275 1.17 2.94 8.45
N ARG A 276 1.89 3.98 8.01
CA ARG A 276 3.24 3.83 7.45
C ARG A 276 4.24 3.37 8.50
N GLU A 277 4.13 3.86 9.73
CA GLU A 277 4.96 3.39 10.84
C GLU A 277 4.74 1.88 11.07
N LEU A 278 3.49 1.41 11.06
CA LEU A 278 3.18 -0.03 11.17
C LEU A 278 3.83 -0.87 10.06
N VAL A 279 3.79 -0.39 8.81
CA VAL A 279 4.49 -1.05 7.70
C VAL A 279 6.00 -1.08 7.96
N SER A 280 6.60 0.04 8.36
CA SER A 280 8.03 0.09 8.70
C SER A 280 8.41 -0.87 9.82
N LEU A 281 7.61 -0.97 10.88
CA LEU A 281 7.83 -1.94 11.97
C LEU A 281 7.73 -3.39 11.46
N ALA A 282 6.76 -3.68 10.60
CA ALA A 282 6.62 -4.99 9.98
C ALA A 282 7.83 -5.35 9.08
N GLU A 283 8.35 -4.39 8.32
CA GLU A 283 9.56 -4.59 7.52
C GLU A 283 10.79 -4.85 8.39
N GLN A 284 10.88 -4.23 9.57
CA GLN A 284 11.95 -4.48 10.54
C GLN A 284 11.91 -5.92 11.09
N VAL A 285 10.73 -6.55 11.17
CA VAL A 285 10.62 -7.99 11.49
C VAL A 285 11.30 -8.82 10.40
N THR A 286 11.03 -8.55 9.12
CA THR A 286 11.67 -9.29 8.03
C THR A 286 13.17 -9.08 7.96
N ALA A 287 13.64 -7.85 8.17
CA ALA A 287 15.06 -7.55 8.26
C ALA A 287 15.71 -8.29 9.44
N GLY A 288 15.03 -8.35 10.59
CA GLY A 288 15.45 -9.11 11.77
C GLY A 288 15.52 -10.63 11.54
N LEU A 289 14.82 -11.14 10.52
CA LEU A 289 14.89 -12.52 10.05
C LEU A 289 15.96 -12.72 8.97
N GLY A 290 16.77 -11.70 8.66
CA GLY A 290 17.76 -11.72 7.59
C GLY A 290 17.16 -11.75 6.18
N ARG A 291 15.90 -11.28 6.02
CA ARG A 291 15.16 -11.27 4.76
C ARG A 291 14.91 -9.83 4.30
N CYS A 292 14.97 -9.63 2.98
CA CYS A 292 14.61 -8.35 2.36
C CYS A 292 13.10 -8.16 2.38
N HIS A 293 12.59 -7.02 2.83
CA HIS A 293 11.15 -6.74 2.78
C HIS A 293 10.60 -6.62 1.35
N GLY A 294 11.44 -6.33 0.35
CA GLY A 294 11.00 -6.10 -1.04
C GLY A 294 10.82 -7.38 -1.85
N CYS A 295 11.73 -8.34 -1.72
CA CYS A 295 11.70 -9.60 -2.47
C CYS A 295 11.72 -10.86 -1.59
N PHE A 296 11.80 -10.69 -0.27
CA PHE A 296 11.99 -11.78 0.70
C PHE A 296 13.29 -12.60 0.52
N GLY A 297 14.19 -12.14 -0.35
CA GLY A 297 15.52 -12.73 -0.53
C GLY A 297 16.39 -12.60 0.72
N GLY A 298 17.41 -13.46 0.86
CA GLY A 298 18.37 -13.36 1.96
C GLY A 298 19.21 -12.08 1.85
N LEU A 299 19.44 -11.40 2.98
CA LEU A 299 20.23 -10.16 3.03
C LEU A 299 21.74 -10.42 3.19
N SER A 300 22.14 -11.50 3.87
CA SER A 300 23.51 -12.03 3.90
C SER A 300 23.49 -13.47 4.42
N GLU A 301 24.55 -14.26 4.14
CA GLU A 301 24.65 -15.64 4.62
C GLU A 301 25.02 -15.76 6.12
N SER A 302 25.47 -14.68 6.76
CA SER A 302 26.16 -14.80 8.06
C SER A 302 25.60 -13.94 9.20
N GLU A 303 25.02 -12.76 8.97
CA GLU A 303 24.56 -11.91 10.09
C GLU A 303 23.31 -11.07 9.74
N ILE A 304 22.46 -10.86 10.75
CA ILE A 304 21.33 -9.92 10.68
C ILE A 304 21.91 -8.51 10.61
N PRO A 305 21.66 -7.73 9.54
CA PRO A 305 22.26 -6.43 9.39
C PRO A 305 21.74 -5.46 10.46
N ALA A 306 22.65 -4.98 11.32
CA ALA A 306 22.36 -3.92 12.28
C ALA A 306 22.10 -2.58 11.58
N THR A 307 22.82 -2.36 10.46
CA THR A 307 22.73 -1.16 9.64
C THR A 307 22.03 -1.46 8.32
N PRO A 308 21.34 -0.48 7.72
CA PRO A 308 20.70 -0.64 6.42
C PRO A 308 21.67 -1.19 5.37
N THR A 309 21.31 -2.28 4.70
CA THR A 309 22.16 -2.99 3.74
C THR A 309 21.38 -3.23 2.45
N ALA A 310 21.97 -2.96 1.29
CA ALA A 310 21.32 -3.22 0.01
C ALA A 310 21.12 -4.73 -0.22
N CYS A 311 19.90 -5.11 -0.58
CA CYS A 311 19.56 -6.49 -0.91
C CYS A 311 20.28 -6.91 -2.20
N PRO A 312 21.00 -8.05 -2.21
CA PRO A 312 21.71 -8.49 -3.42
C PRO A 312 20.76 -8.87 -4.57
N THR A 313 19.50 -9.22 -4.26
CA THR A 313 18.52 -9.68 -5.27
C THR A 313 17.72 -8.54 -5.89
N CYS A 314 17.36 -7.50 -5.12
CA CYS A 314 16.49 -6.44 -5.63
C CYS A 314 17.06 -5.03 -5.43
N GLY A 315 18.28 -4.89 -4.92
CA GLY A 315 18.94 -3.60 -4.67
C GLY A 315 18.39 -2.82 -3.48
N ARG A 316 17.21 -3.16 -2.95
CA ARG A 316 16.55 -2.40 -1.87
C ARG A 316 17.34 -2.44 -0.57
N THR A 317 17.49 -1.26 0.02
CA THR A 317 18.07 -1.10 1.35
C THR A 317 17.18 -1.77 2.40
N SER A 318 17.74 -2.67 3.21
CA SER A 318 17.03 -3.33 4.31
C SER A 318 16.61 -2.34 5.39
N ALA A 319 15.52 -2.66 6.10
CA ALA A 319 15.10 -1.88 7.26
C ALA A 319 16.14 -1.96 8.38
N GLU A 320 16.30 -0.87 9.12
CA GLU A 320 17.25 -0.79 10.25
C GLU A 320 16.69 -1.52 11.48
N THR A 321 17.48 -2.41 12.08
CA THR A 321 17.05 -3.21 13.25
C THR A 321 17.77 -2.84 14.54
N SER A 322 18.68 -1.87 14.51
CA SER A 322 19.54 -1.46 15.62
C SER A 322 18.76 -1.21 16.93
N LYS A 323 17.61 -0.53 16.86
CA LYS A 323 16.77 -0.22 18.04
C LYS A 323 16.16 -1.44 18.75
N TRP A 324 16.12 -2.59 18.08
CA TRP A 324 15.54 -3.84 18.58
C TRP A 324 16.59 -4.88 18.96
N GLN A 325 17.88 -4.59 18.79
CA GLN A 325 18.90 -5.55 19.18
C GLN A 325 18.95 -5.68 20.71
N GLN A 326 19.11 -6.91 21.19
CA GLN A 326 19.25 -7.17 22.62
C GLN A 326 20.57 -6.58 23.14
N SER A 327 20.46 -5.64 24.07
CA SER A 327 21.63 -5.05 24.74
C SER A 327 22.38 -6.12 25.54
N GLY A 328 23.60 -6.45 25.12
CA GLY A 328 24.54 -7.29 25.89
C GLY A 328 24.62 -8.76 25.48
N ALA A 329 24.03 -9.16 24.35
CA ALA A 329 24.30 -10.46 23.75
C ALA A 329 25.60 -10.42 22.91
N ASP A 330 26.37 -11.51 22.93
CA ASP A 330 27.57 -11.68 22.08
C ASP A 330 27.24 -11.77 20.57
N SER A 331 25.96 -11.75 20.22
CA SER A 331 25.44 -11.84 18.84
C SER A 331 24.27 -10.86 18.64
N PRO A 332 24.17 -10.19 17.48
CA PRO A 332 23.09 -9.25 17.17
C PRO A 332 21.76 -9.99 16.96
N THR A 333 21.11 -10.40 18.05
CA THR A 333 19.77 -10.98 18.03
C THR A 333 18.72 -9.90 18.22
N VAL A 334 17.69 -9.92 17.37
CA VAL A 334 16.54 -9.02 17.46
C VAL A 334 15.61 -9.50 18.57
N ASP A 335 15.21 -8.57 19.44
CA ASP A 335 14.16 -8.75 20.43
C ASP A 335 12.78 -8.63 19.75
N PHE A 336 12.31 -9.75 19.19
CA PHE A 336 11.01 -9.80 18.53
C PHE A 336 9.84 -9.54 19.47
N GLU A 337 9.96 -9.88 20.76
CA GLU A 337 8.89 -9.62 21.73
C GLU A 337 8.68 -8.11 21.87
N ARG A 338 9.76 -7.35 22.04
CA ARG A 338 9.70 -5.88 22.10
C ARG A 338 9.19 -5.25 20.80
N LEU A 339 9.61 -5.77 19.64
CA LEU A 339 9.14 -5.29 18.34
C LEU A 339 7.64 -5.60 18.13
N PHE A 340 7.17 -6.78 18.55
CA PHE A 340 5.74 -7.14 18.47
C PHE A 340 4.88 -6.33 19.43
N SER A 341 5.39 -6.01 20.61
CA SER A 341 4.73 -5.04 21.52
C SER A 341 4.57 -3.68 20.85
N ALA A 342 5.60 -3.16 20.19
CA ALA A 342 5.51 -1.89 19.47
C ALA A 342 4.47 -1.94 18.33
N ILE A 343 4.45 -3.01 17.52
CA ILE A 343 3.42 -3.19 16.49
C ILE A 343 2.00 -3.17 17.09
N ASN A 344 1.79 -3.84 18.21
CA ASN A 344 0.49 -3.88 18.87
C ASN A 344 0.09 -2.52 19.46
N GLU A 345 1.03 -1.78 20.04
CA GLU A 345 0.80 -0.42 20.53
C GLU A 345 0.40 0.52 19.39
N THR A 346 1.14 0.50 18.27
CA THR A 346 0.82 1.34 17.10
C THR A 346 -0.51 0.91 16.44
N LEU A 347 -0.89 -0.38 16.47
CA LEU A 347 -2.22 -0.83 16.03
C LEU A 347 -3.35 -0.25 16.91
N GLN A 348 -3.14 -0.18 18.23
CA GLN A 348 -4.11 0.42 19.15
C GLN A 348 -4.24 1.93 18.91
N GLU A 349 -3.12 2.61 18.65
CA GLU A 349 -3.11 4.02 18.27
C GLU A 349 -3.85 4.28 16.95
N ALA A 350 -3.61 3.45 15.92
CA ALA A 350 -4.34 3.53 14.66
C ALA A 350 -5.86 3.33 14.85
N SER A 351 -6.26 2.40 15.73
CA SER A 351 -7.67 2.20 16.10
C SER A 351 -8.26 3.45 16.75
N ALA A 352 -7.58 4.03 17.74
CA ALA A 352 -8.06 5.24 18.41
C ALA A 352 -8.15 6.44 17.45
N THR A 353 -7.23 6.54 16.50
CA THR A 353 -7.23 7.60 15.48
C THR A 353 -8.36 7.39 14.46
N THR A 354 -8.69 6.15 14.12
CA THR A 354 -9.85 5.81 13.27
C THR A 354 -11.18 6.19 13.93
N GLU A 355 -11.30 6.01 15.25
CA GLU A 355 -12.47 6.48 16.01
C GLU A 355 -12.59 8.00 15.94
N ARG A 356 -11.49 8.73 16.23
CA ARG A 356 -11.44 10.20 16.11
C ARG A 356 -11.81 10.66 14.70
N LEU A 357 -11.28 10.01 13.66
CA LEU A 357 -11.58 10.33 12.26
C LEU A 357 -13.10 10.19 11.96
N THR A 358 -13.74 9.17 12.52
CA THR A 358 -15.18 8.96 12.35
C THR A 358 -15.99 10.09 13.00
N ASP A 359 -15.56 10.55 14.19
CA ASP A 359 -16.15 11.70 14.86
C ASP A 359 -15.97 12.98 14.03
N ARG A 360 -14.76 13.22 13.48
CA ARG A 360 -14.48 14.37 12.60
C ARG A 360 -15.31 14.34 11.32
N THR A 361 -15.44 13.17 10.70
CA THR A 361 -16.28 12.97 9.51
C THR A 361 -17.74 13.35 9.81
N THR A 362 -18.25 12.97 10.98
CA THR A 362 -19.63 13.26 11.41
C THR A 362 -19.84 14.75 11.70
N ALA A 363 -18.87 15.40 12.35
CA ALA A 363 -18.89 16.84 12.59
C ALA A 363 -18.92 17.62 11.27
N LEU A 364 -18.03 17.28 10.34
CA LEU A 364 -17.99 17.90 9.01
C LEU A 364 -19.30 17.70 8.24
N ALA A 365 -19.86 16.48 8.26
CA ALA A 365 -21.16 16.22 7.64
C ALA A 365 -22.28 17.09 8.20
N THR A 366 -22.28 17.33 9.51
CA THR A 366 -23.28 18.19 10.17
C THR A 366 -23.15 19.63 9.70
N GLU A 367 -21.94 20.18 9.67
CA GLU A 367 -21.69 21.54 9.19
C GLU A 367 -22.06 21.73 7.72
N LEU A 368 -21.76 20.74 6.86
CA LEU A 368 -22.14 20.79 5.45
C LEU A 368 -23.65 20.74 5.21
N VAL A 369 -24.41 20.09 6.10
CA VAL A 369 -25.88 20.06 6.04
C VAL A 369 -26.47 21.38 6.56
N GLU A 370 -25.89 21.97 7.61
CA GLU A 370 -26.35 23.25 8.16
C GLU A 370 -26.07 24.45 7.23
N ALA A 371 -25.10 24.31 6.32
CA ALA A 371 -24.74 25.32 5.33
C ALA A 371 -25.63 25.30 4.06
N GLN A 372 -26.51 24.32 3.90
CA GLN A 372 -27.50 24.22 2.80
C GLN A 372 -28.83 24.87 3.18
#